data_AF-A0A7X7GTL8-F1
#
_entry.id   AF-A0A7X7GTL8-F1
#
_cell.length_a   1.000
_cell.length_b   1.000
_cell.length_c   1.000
_cell.angle_alpha   90.00
_cell.angle_beta   90.00
_cell.angle_gamma   90.00
#
_symmetry.space_group_name_H-M   'P 1'
#
loop_
_entity.id
_entity.type
_entity.pdbx_description
1 polymer ?
#
loop_
_entity_poly.entity_id
_entity_poly.type
_entity_poly.pdbx_seq_one_letter_code
_entity_poly.pdbx_strand_id
1 'polypeptide(L)'
;MTTLWNHARAALLPALMGAALPGAVVLLSGCGGRASAPPSAPSPPAQSPSASAQSPSASAQSPSASAQSPSASSPPAQPSSASAPSAAPPGERDSAPVASEGLDGVYLRTHEIAVFDGERWEPLEVDDCLRIRRVGANQLELEVQLVAANAHLCSIDGVASRLRGVEEIYELRPEPADEPCQLRLVVGAERLELVDVEHQCRQYYCGARAGFDGVSFARTERRPARHGCAD
;
A
#
# COMPACT_ATOMS: atom_id res chain seq x y z
N MET A 1 -17.01 -54.55 0.94
CA MET A 1 -17.82 -54.02 -0.18
C MET A 1 -17.14 -52.73 -0.64
N THR A 2 -16.10 -52.78 -1.49
CA THR A 2 -16.14 -52.53 -2.96
C THR A 2 -16.95 -51.26 -3.29
N THR A 3 -16.39 -50.15 -3.78
CA THR A 3 -15.76 -49.90 -5.11
C THR A 3 -14.98 -48.55 -5.03
N LEU A 4 -13.67 -48.44 -5.33
CA LEU A 4 -12.98 -48.33 -6.64
C LEU A 4 -13.14 -46.98 -7.38
N TRP A 5 -12.01 -46.26 -7.43
CA TRP A 5 -11.41 -45.43 -8.51
C TRP A 5 -12.25 -44.46 -9.34
N ASN A 6 -11.77 -43.22 -9.48
CA ASN A 6 -11.61 -42.65 -10.82
C ASN A 6 -10.43 -41.67 -10.95
N HIS A 7 -9.81 -41.77 -12.12
CA HIS A 7 -8.48 -41.33 -12.49
C HIS A 7 -8.32 -39.85 -12.83
N ALA A 8 -7.07 -39.42 -12.67
CA ALA A 8 -6.45 -38.27 -13.31
C ALA A 8 -6.65 -38.24 -14.84
N ARG A 9 -6.79 -37.04 -15.39
CA ARG A 9 -6.35 -36.72 -16.75
C ARG A 9 -5.59 -35.40 -16.76
N ALA A 10 -4.27 -35.51 -16.93
CA ALA A 10 -3.44 -34.49 -17.52
C ALA A 10 -3.84 -34.30 -19.00
N ALA A 11 -3.86 -33.05 -19.46
CA ALA A 11 -3.88 -32.72 -20.88
C ALA A 11 -2.77 -31.70 -21.15
N LEU A 12 -1.93 -32.06 -22.10
CA LEU A 12 -0.81 -31.32 -22.64
C LEU A 12 -1.29 -30.16 -23.55
N LEU A 13 -0.40 -29.17 -23.67
CA LEU A 13 -0.36 -28.03 -24.61
C LEU A 13 -0.72 -28.39 -26.08
N PRO A 14 -1.05 -27.39 -26.92
CA PRO A 14 0.00 -26.80 -27.75
C PRO A 14 -0.04 -25.26 -27.87
N ALA A 15 1.17 -24.71 -28.06
CA ALA A 15 1.42 -23.38 -28.58
C ALA A 15 0.91 -23.25 -30.03
N LEU A 16 0.36 -22.09 -30.38
CA LEU A 16 0.13 -21.68 -31.76
C LEU A 16 0.76 -20.30 -31.98
N MET A 17 1.82 -20.32 -32.78
CA MET A 17 2.38 -19.16 -33.45
C MET A 17 1.48 -18.73 -34.62
N GLY A 18 1.39 -17.41 -34.82
CA GLY A 18 1.50 -16.80 -36.14
C GLY A 18 0.25 -16.74 -37.01
N ALA A 19 -0.28 -15.52 -37.19
CA ALA A 19 -0.80 -15.06 -38.47
C ALA A 19 -0.73 -13.52 -38.54
N ALA A 20 0.22 -13.01 -39.30
CA ALA A 20 0.22 -11.63 -39.78
C ALA A 20 -0.83 -11.50 -40.89
N LEU A 21 -1.74 -10.53 -40.78
CA LEU A 21 -2.70 -10.19 -41.84
C LEU A 21 -2.14 -9.04 -42.70
N PRO A 22 -2.27 -9.11 -44.03
CA PRO A 22 -1.88 -8.05 -44.93
C PRO A 22 -3.03 -7.05 -45.17
N GLY A 23 -2.65 -5.78 -45.30
CA GLY A 23 -3.18 -4.89 -46.34
C GLY A 23 -4.66 -4.49 -46.27
N ALA A 24 -4.92 -3.35 -45.62
CA ALA A 24 -6.01 -2.46 -46.00
C ALA A 24 -5.41 -1.09 -46.36
N VAL A 25 -5.13 -0.91 -47.66
CA VAL A 25 -4.80 0.39 -48.24
C VAL A 25 -6.11 1.16 -48.40
N VAL A 26 -6.35 2.12 -47.51
CA VAL A 26 -7.42 3.11 -47.67
C VAL A 26 -6.86 4.27 -48.48
N LEU A 27 -7.24 4.34 -49.75
CA LEU A 27 -7.05 5.50 -50.61
C LEU A 27 -8.11 6.56 -50.26
N LEU A 28 -7.71 7.60 -49.54
CA LEU A 28 -8.48 8.84 -49.46
C LEU A 28 -7.83 9.89 -50.36
N SER A 29 -8.41 10.05 -51.55
CA SER A 29 -8.21 11.21 -52.42
C SER A 29 -8.94 12.43 -51.85
N GLY A 30 -8.29 13.59 -51.90
CA GLY A 30 -8.99 14.82 -52.26
C GLY A 30 -8.85 16.02 -51.32
N CYS A 31 -7.91 16.89 -51.69
CA CYS A 31 -8.06 18.35 -51.79
C CYS A 31 -8.22 19.20 -50.51
N GLY A 32 -7.19 20.02 -50.26
CA GLY A 32 -7.42 21.47 -50.23
C GLY A 32 -6.93 22.21 -48.99
N GLY A 33 -5.84 22.97 -49.16
CA GLY A 33 -5.80 24.34 -48.66
C GLY A 33 -4.85 24.66 -47.49
N ARG A 34 -3.97 25.62 -47.77
CA ARG A 34 -3.19 26.48 -46.86
C ARG A 34 -1.93 25.89 -46.23
N ALA A 35 -0.83 26.13 -46.94
CA ALA A 35 0.50 26.19 -46.36
C ALA A 35 0.52 27.19 -45.19
N SER A 36 0.65 26.67 -43.97
CA SER A 36 1.04 27.46 -42.80
C SER A 36 2.56 27.51 -42.73
N ALA A 37 3.08 28.69 -42.43
CA ALA A 37 4.51 28.98 -42.33
C ALA A 37 5.21 28.03 -41.33
N PRO A 38 6.51 27.73 -41.52
CA PRO A 38 7.25 26.91 -40.58
C PRO A 38 7.34 27.58 -39.21
N PRO A 39 7.25 26.82 -38.10
CA PRO A 39 7.45 27.37 -36.77
C PRO A 39 8.89 27.88 -36.63
N SER A 40 9.02 29.08 -36.09
CA SER A 40 10.31 29.70 -35.78
C SER A 40 11.08 28.83 -34.78
N ALA A 41 12.40 28.73 -35.02
CA ALA A 41 13.32 27.98 -34.18
C ALA A 41 13.27 28.44 -32.70
N PRO A 42 13.41 27.52 -31.74
CA PRO A 42 13.44 27.87 -30.32
C PRO A 42 14.66 28.74 -30.01
N SER A 43 14.43 29.82 -29.27
CA SER A 43 15.50 30.65 -28.71
C SER A 43 16.33 29.85 -27.71
N PRO A 44 17.66 30.08 -27.61
CA PRO A 44 18.49 29.42 -26.61
C PRO A 44 18.07 29.83 -25.19
N PRO A 45 18.20 28.93 -24.20
CA PRO A 45 17.85 29.25 -22.82
C PRO A 45 18.77 30.35 -22.28
N ALA A 46 18.17 31.31 -21.58
CA ALA A 46 18.86 32.33 -20.83
C ALA A 46 19.72 31.69 -19.72
N GLN A 47 20.95 32.17 -19.59
CA GLN A 47 21.90 31.73 -18.57
C GLN A 47 21.38 32.08 -17.17
N SER A 48 21.23 31.06 -16.32
CA SER A 48 20.94 31.23 -14.90
C SER A 48 22.07 31.99 -14.19
N PRO A 49 21.77 33.01 -13.37
CA PRO A 49 22.77 33.64 -12.52
C PRO A 49 23.16 32.69 -11.39
N SER A 50 24.46 32.42 -11.27
CA SER A 50 25.06 31.76 -10.11
C SER A 50 24.84 32.61 -8.86
N ALA A 51 23.87 32.23 -8.03
CA ALA A 51 23.72 32.77 -6.68
C ALA A 51 24.71 32.03 -5.76
N SER A 52 25.74 32.76 -5.32
CA SER A 52 26.69 32.30 -4.31
C SER A 52 25.95 32.04 -2.99
N ALA A 53 25.86 30.77 -2.59
CA ALA A 53 25.38 30.39 -1.27
C ALA A 53 26.39 30.83 -0.20
N GLN A 54 26.02 31.83 0.60
CA GLN A 54 26.68 32.12 1.86
C GLN A 54 26.12 31.16 2.91
N SER A 55 26.97 30.31 3.47
CA SER A 55 26.66 29.44 4.59
C SER A 55 26.43 30.27 5.87
N PRO A 56 25.25 30.22 6.52
CA PRO A 56 25.13 30.71 7.87
C PRO A 56 25.69 29.67 8.84
N SER A 57 26.80 30.01 9.49
CA SER A 57 27.29 29.32 10.68
C SER A 57 26.30 29.58 11.83
N ALA A 58 25.32 28.69 12.01
CA ALA A 58 24.48 28.67 13.19
C ALA A 58 25.25 27.97 14.33
N SER A 59 25.72 28.77 15.28
CA SER A 59 26.29 28.30 16.54
C SER A 59 25.20 27.59 17.35
N ALA A 60 25.28 26.26 17.47
CA ALA A 60 24.45 25.48 18.37
C ALA A 60 24.80 25.83 19.83
N GLN A 61 23.88 26.48 20.53
CA GLN A 61 23.90 26.55 21.99
C GLN A 61 23.24 25.27 22.53
N SER A 62 24.05 24.43 23.19
CA SER A 62 23.59 23.25 23.91
C SER A 62 22.73 23.63 25.12
N PRO A 63 21.47 23.19 25.22
CA PRO A 63 20.77 23.20 26.50
C PRO A 63 21.21 21.98 27.32
N SER A 64 21.93 22.24 28.42
CA SER A 64 22.14 21.28 29.49
C SER A 64 20.82 21.03 30.21
N ALA A 65 20.10 19.97 29.84
CA ALA A 65 18.97 19.46 30.62
C ALA A 65 19.49 18.46 31.64
N SER A 66 19.45 18.84 32.91
CA SER A 66 19.78 18.00 34.05
C SER A 66 18.79 16.83 34.16
N ALA A 67 19.28 15.61 34.01
CA ALA A 67 18.54 14.39 34.27
C ALA A 67 18.26 14.28 35.78
N GLN A 68 16.99 14.28 36.18
CA GLN A 68 16.56 13.80 37.49
C GLN A 68 16.18 12.33 37.36
N SER A 69 16.95 11.47 38.01
CA SER A 69 16.70 10.04 38.15
C SER A 69 15.53 9.79 39.12
N PRO A 70 14.46 9.07 38.74
CA PRO A 70 13.58 8.45 39.71
C PRO A 70 14.14 7.09 40.15
N SER A 71 14.39 6.97 41.44
CA SER A 71 14.76 5.71 42.10
C SER A 71 13.62 4.70 42.01
N ALA A 72 13.90 3.55 41.40
CA ALA A 72 13.04 2.38 41.44
C ALA A 72 13.02 1.78 42.86
N SER A 73 11.83 1.65 43.44
CA SER A 73 11.58 0.79 44.60
C SER A 73 10.96 -0.51 44.11
N SER A 74 11.65 -1.63 44.36
CA SER A 74 11.11 -2.99 44.23
C SER A 74 11.00 -3.61 45.64
N PRO A 75 10.42 -4.81 45.80
CA PRO A 75 9.00 -5.14 45.89
C PRO A 75 8.67 -5.77 47.27
N PRO A 76 7.43 -6.23 47.51
CA PRO A 76 7.24 -7.42 48.35
C PRO A 76 6.74 -8.62 47.54
N ALA A 77 7.42 -9.74 47.75
CA ALA A 77 7.07 -11.05 47.25
C ALA A 77 5.69 -11.50 47.77
N GLN A 78 4.89 -12.11 46.90
CA GLN A 78 3.70 -12.87 47.31
C GLN A 78 3.92 -14.38 47.08
N PRO A 79 3.43 -15.22 48.01
CA PRO A 79 3.69 -16.66 48.01
C PRO A 79 2.77 -17.46 47.07
N SER A 80 3.35 -18.54 46.58
CA SER A 80 2.77 -19.61 45.79
C SER A 80 1.62 -20.34 46.50
N SER A 81 0.53 -20.59 45.78
CA SER A 81 -0.51 -21.64 45.98
C SER A 81 -1.54 -21.47 44.85
N ALA A 82 -2.11 -22.46 44.17
CA ALA A 82 -2.02 -23.91 44.18
C ALA A 82 -2.58 -24.40 42.83
N SER A 83 -2.11 -25.56 42.38
CA SER A 83 -2.59 -26.27 41.20
C SER A 83 -4.06 -26.68 41.31
N ALA A 84 -4.84 -26.45 40.25
CA ALA A 84 -6.09 -27.15 39.99
C ALA A 84 -6.14 -27.55 38.50
N PRO A 85 -6.39 -28.83 38.17
CA PRO A 85 -6.61 -29.28 36.79
C PRO A 85 -8.05 -28.93 36.39
N SER A 86 -8.22 -27.95 35.50
CA SER A 86 -9.52 -27.69 34.89
C SER A 86 -9.58 -28.33 33.51
N ALA A 87 -10.54 -29.23 33.38
CA ALA A 87 -10.79 -30.08 32.23
C ALA A 87 -10.94 -29.27 30.93
N ALA A 88 -10.28 -29.73 29.89
CA ALA A 88 -10.52 -29.28 28.53
C ALA A 88 -11.97 -29.62 28.12
N PRO A 89 -12.77 -28.67 27.61
CA PRO A 89 -13.98 -29.01 26.89
C PRO A 89 -13.61 -29.63 25.54
N PRO A 90 -14.14 -30.81 25.17
CA PRO A 90 -14.13 -31.29 23.81
C PRO A 90 -15.27 -30.59 23.07
N GLY A 91 -14.95 -29.75 22.09
CA GLY A 91 -15.94 -28.98 21.37
C GLY A 91 -15.31 -28.02 20.38
N GLU A 92 -14.63 -28.59 19.39
CA GLU A 92 -14.81 -28.27 17.97
C GLU A 92 -15.72 -27.06 17.74
N ARG A 93 -15.15 -25.85 17.79
CA ARG A 93 -15.65 -24.78 16.97
C ARG A 93 -14.77 -24.81 15.75
N ASP A 94 -15.33 -25.31 14.66
CA ASP A 94 -15.02 -24.84 13.32
C ASP A 94 -14.93 -23.31 13.37
N SER A 95 -13.73 -22.79 13.66
CA SER A 95 -13.38 -21.42 13.32
C SER A 95 -13.34 -21.41 11.80
N ALA A 96 -14.50 -21.08 11.25
CA ALA A 96 -14.80 -21.12 9.84
C ALA A 96 -13.67 -20.47 9.02
N PRO A 97 -13.31 -21.04 7.85
CA PRO A 97 -12.36 -20.43 6.94
C PRO A 97 -13.01 -19.19 6.29
N VAL A 98 -13.05 -18.07 7.02
CA VAL A 98 -13.58 -16.78 6.54
C VAL A 98 -12.45 -15.85 6.06
N ALA A 99 -11.20 -16.30 6.10
CA ALA A 99 -10.05 -15.40 6.11
C ALA A 99 -9.70 -14.73 4.76
N SER A 100 -10.21 -15.19 3.61
CA SER A 100 -9.80 -14.59 2.33
C SER A 100 -10.81 -14.55 1.19
N GLU A 101 -12.01 -15.11 1.36
CA GLU A 101 -13.05 -14.92 0.36
C GLU A 101 -13.58 -13.48 0.40
N GLY A 102 -13.70 -12.86 -0.78
CA GLY A 102 -14.24 -11.52 -0.91
C GLY A 102 -13.31 -10.38 -0.47
N LEU A 103 -11.99 -10.51 -0.65
CA LEU A 103 -11.11 -9.35 -0.48
C LEU A 103 -11.13 -8.41 -1.69
N ASP A 104 -11.48 -8.91 -2.87
CA ASP A 104 -11.59 -8.12 -4.10
C ASP A 104 -12.53 -6.94 -3.95
N GLY A 105 -12.02 -5.73 -4.18
CA GLY A 105 -12.78 -4.50 -3.99
C GLY A 105 -11.91 -3.27 -3.81
N VAL A 106 -12.60 -2.13 -3.67
CA VAL A 106 -12.03 -0.85 -3.25
C VAL A 106 -12.56 -0.54 -1.86
N TYR A 107 -11.67 -0.18 -0.95
CA TYR A 107 -11.98 0.19 0.43
C TYR A 107 -11.60 1.65 0.60
N LEU A 108 -12.56 2.47 1.01
CA LEU A 108 -12.32 3.88 1.26
C LEU A 108 -12.36 4.17 2.75
N ARG A 109 -11.61 5.16 3.17
CA ARG A 109 -11.62 5.68 4.53
C ARG A 109 -11.63 7.20 4.46
N THR A 110 -12.78 7.78 4.76
CA THR A 110 -12.95 9.22 4.89
C THR A 110 -12.41 9.70 6.23
N HIS A 111 -11.60 10.76 6.23
CA HIS A 111 -11.13 11.42 7.44
C HIS A 111 -10.78 12.90 7.19
N GLU A 112 -10.52 13.64 8.25
CA GLU A 112 -10.08 15.02 8.18
C GLU A 112 -8.55 15.12 8.21
N ILE A 113 -7.98 16.04 7.44
CA ILE A 113 -6.59 16.48 7.53
C ILE A 113 -6.54 17.99 7.74
N ALA A 114 -5.41 18.49 8.25
CA ALA A 114 -5.16 19.93 8.32
C ALA A 114 -4.35 20.39 7.09
N VAL A 115 -4.79 21.46 6.43
CA VAL A 115 -4.10 22.11 5.31
C VAL A 115 -3.82 23.57 5.67
N PHE A 116 -2.58 24.02 5.51
CA PHE A 116 -2.21 25.41 5.74
C PHE A 116 -2.48 26.27 4.50
N ASP A 117 -3.32 27.30 4.64
CA ASP A 117 -3.71 28.20 3.54
C ASP A 117 -2.75 29.39 3.33
N GLY A 118 -1.76 29.54 4.20
CA GLY A 118 -0.85 30.69 4.25
C GLY A 118 -1.01 31.54 5.50
N GLU A 119 -2.14 31.43 6.20
CA GLU A 119 -2.47 32.19 7.40
C GLU A 119 -2.85 31.28 8.58
N ARG A 120 -3.64 30.23 8.33
CA ARG A 120 -4.14 29.30 9.34
C ARG A 120 -4.24 27.88 8.81
N TRP A 121 -4.41 26.95 9.75
CA TRP A 121 -4.67 25.55 9.44
C TRP A 121 -6.17 25.34 9.30
N GLU A 122 -6.59 24.85 8.14
CA GLU A 122 -7.99 24.56 7.82
C GLU A 122 -8.21 23.05 7.76
N PRO A 123 -9.34 22.55 8.31
CA PRO A 123 -9.73 21.16 8.13
C PRO A 123 -10.16 20.92 6.68
N LEU A 124 -9.75 19.79 6.13
CA LEU A 124 -10.18 19.30 4.83
C LEU A 124 -10.53 17.82 4.96
N GLU A 125 -11.76 17.47 4.58
CA GLU A 125 -12.18 16.07 4.46
C GLU A 125 -11.56 15.46 3.19
N VAL A 126 -10.97 14.28 3.35
CA VAL A 126 -10.28 13.53 2.29
C VAL A 126 -10.60 12.04 2.41
N ASP A 127 -10.39 11.31 1.33
CA ASP A 127 -10.53 9.86 1.30
C ASP A 127 -9.16 9.20 1.08
N ASP A 128 -8.81 8.27 1.96
CA ASP A 128 -7.79 7.25 1.68
C ASP A 128 -8.43 6.12 0.85
N CYS A 129 -7.62 5.45 0.03
CA CYS A 129 -8.07 4.34 -0.80
C CYS A 129 -7.12 3.13 -0.71
N LEU A 130 -7.70 1.94 -0.57
CA LEU A 130 -7.06 0.65 -0.74
C LEU A 130 -7.83 -0.15 -1.78
N ARG A 131 -7.22 -0.46 -2.91
CA ARG A 131 -7.75 -1.41 -3.90
C ARG A 131 -7.04 -2.74 -3.77
N ILE A 132 -7.84 -3.81 -3.77
CA ILE A 132 -7.36 -5.19 -3.73
C ILE A 132 -7.92 -5.94 -4.93
N ARG A 133 -7.04 -6.62 -5.66
CA ARG A 133 -7.41 -7.54 -6.73
C ARG A 133 -6.65 -8.85 -6.59
N ARG A 134 -7.36 -9.96 -6.56
CA ARG A 134 -6.79 -11.30 -6.55
C ARG A 134 -6.18 -11.62 -7.91
N VAL A 135 -4.89 -11.95 -7.91
CA VAL A 135 -4.14 -12.33 -9.13
C VAL A 135 -3.63 -13.77 -9.08
N GLY A 136 -3.72 -14.43 -7.92
CA GLY A 136 -3.41 -15.85 -7.75
C GLY A 136 -4.01 -16.41 -6.47
N ALA A 137 -3.80 -17.70 -6.22
CA ALA A 137 -4.30 -18.36 -4.99
C ALA A 137 -3.78 -17.66 -3.72
N ASN A 138 -2.49 -17.27 -3.75
CA ASN A 138 -1.77 -16.66 -2.62
C ASN A 138 -1.23 -15.27 -2.95
N GLN A 139 -1.79 -14.59 -3.95
CA GLN A 139 -1.30 -13.30 -4.43
C GLN A 139 -2.44 -12.30 -4.61
N LEU A 140 -2.22 -11.10 -4.10
CA LEU A 140 -3.09 -9.94 -4.27
C LEU A 140 -2.28 -8.84 -4.94
N GLU A 141 -2.82 -8.24 -5.99
CA GLU A 141 -2.39 -6.91 -6.40
C GLU A 141 -3.04 -5.90 -5.45
N LEU A 142 -2.20 -5.04 -4.86
CA LEU A 142 -2.58 -3.95 -3.98
C LEU A 142 -2.28 -2.63 -4.67
N GLU A 143 -3.15 -1.65 -4.45
CA GLU A 143 -2.90 -0.25 -4.75
C GLU A 143 -3.42 0.57 -3.57
N VAL A 144 -2.55 1.36 -2.97
CA VAL A 144 -2.83 2.16 -1.79
C VAL A 144 -2.55 3.62 -2.11
N GLN A 145 -3.51 4.49 -1.79
CA GLN A 145 -3.34 5.93 -1.84
C GLN A 145 -3.81 6.54 -0.53
N LEU A 146 -2.94 7.30 0.14
CA LEU A 146 -3.25 7.95 1.40
C LEU A 146 -3.05 9.46 1.28
N VAL A 147 -3.91 10.24 1.94
CA VAL A 147 -3.80 11.70 1.97
C VAL A 147 -3.52 12.16 3.40
N ALA A 148 -2.35 12.77 3.62
CA ALA A 148 -1.93 13.30 4.90
C ALA A 148 -2.00 14.84 4.95
N ALA A 149 -1.63 15.41 6.09
CA ALA A 149 -1.65 16.86 6.33
C ALA A 149 -0.94 17.65 5.21
N ASN A 150 -1.47 18.83 4.89
CA ASN A 150 -1.11 19.64 3.74
C ASN A 150 -1.27 18.92 2.39
N ALA A 151 -2.30 18.07 2.26
CA ALA A 151 -2.59 17.31 1.06
C ALA A 151 -1.38 16.50 0.55
N HIS A 152 -0.58 15.97 1.49
CA HIS A 152 0.57 15.15 1.15
C HIS A 152 0.09 13.76 0.72
N LEU A 153 0.28 13.41 -0.55
CA LEU A 153 -0.14 12.13 -1.12
C LEU A 153 0.96 11.08 -0.94
N CYS A 154 0.61 9.93 -0.37
CA CYS A 154 1.40 8.71 -0.42
C CYS A 154 0.74 7.73 -1.38
N SER A 155 1.54 7.05 -2.21
CA SER A 155 1.04 5.97 -3.06
C SER A 155 2.00 4.81 -3.10
N ILE A 156 1.50 3.58 -3.03
CA ILE A 156 2.26 2.35 -3.19
C ILE A 156 1.38 1.28 -3.84
N ASP A 157 1.93 0.59 -4.83
CA ASP A 157 1.24 -0.50 -5.53
C ASP A 157 2.17 -1.68 -5.79
N GLY A 158 1.58 -2.84 -6.06
CA GLY A 158 2.31 -4.03 -6.49
C GLY A 158 1.66 -5.33 -6.05
N VAL A 159 2.36 -6.44 -6.22
CA VAL A 159 1.84 -7.78 -5.91
C VAL A 159 2.30 -8.23 -4.52
N ALA A 160 1.36 -8.29 -3.59
CA ALA A 160 1.56 -8.86 -2.27
C ALA A 160 1.39 -10.38 -2.28
N SER A 161 2.28 -11.10 -1.60
CA SER A 161 2.23 -12.55 -1.44
C SER A 161 1.80 -12.92 -0.03
N ARG A 162 0.97 -13.96 0.11
CA ARG A 162 0.58 -14.48 1.43
C ARG A 162 1.82 -14.98 2.19
N LEU A 163 1.96 -14.56 3.45
CA LEU A 163 3.06 -14.98 4.32
C LEU A 163 2.86 -16.45 4.73
N ARG A 164 3.92 -17.27 4.65
CA ARG A 164 3.82 -18.69 4.98
C ARG A 164 3.53 -18.88 6.47
N GLY A 165 2.53 -19.71 6.77
CA GLY A 165 2.14 -20.03 8.14
C GLY A 165 1.26 -18.98 8.83
N VAL A 166 0.86 -17.92 8.10
CA VAL A 166 -0.09 -16.92 8.58
C VAL A 166 -1.09 -16.61 7.47
N GLU A 167 -2.31 -17.14 7.58
CA GLU A 167 -3.31 -17.08 6.50
C GLU A 167 -3.84 -15.65 6.25
N GLU A 168 -3.74 -14.80 7.27
CA GLU A 168 -4.31 -13.45 7.30
C GLU A 168 -3.31 -12.35 6.93
N ILE A 169 -2.06 -12.66 6.58
CA ILE A 169 -1.05 -11.64 6.28
C ILE A 169 -0.56 -11.77 4.84
N TYR A 170 -0.63 -10.66 4.11
CA TYR A 170 -0.03 -10.49 2.80
C TYR A 170 1.11 -9.48 2.89
N GLU A 171 2.24 -9.79 2.27
CA GLU A 171 3.43 -8.93 2.26
C GLU A 171 3.71 -8.43 0.85
N LEU A 172 3.74 -7.11 0.70
CA LEU A 172 4.18 -6.38 -0.47
C LEU A 172 5.63 -5.94 -0.27
N ARG A 173 6.48 -6.30 -1.23
CA ARG A 173 7.84 -5.80 -1.36
C ARG A 173 7.93 -5.11 -2.73
N PRO A 174 7.88 -3.78 -2.78
CA PRO A 174 7.98 -3.07 -4.04
C PRO A 174 9.30 -3.36 -4.77
N GLU A 175 9.29 -3.20 -6.08
CA GLU A 175 10.52 -3.29 -6.86
C GLU A 175 11.29 -1.95 -6.83
N PRO A 176 12.63 -2.00 -6.77
CA PRO A 176 13.44 -3.22 -6.76
C PRO A 176 13.51 -3.85 -5.36
N ALA A 177 13.55 -5.20 -5.31
CA ALA A 177 13.38 -5.97 -4.06
C ALA A 177 14.52 -5.81 -3.03
N ASP A 178 15.58 -5.07 -3.38
CA ASP A 178 16.67 -4.67 -2.49
C ASP A 178 16.34 -3.42 -1.67
N GLU A 179 15.23 -2.74 -1.93
CA GLU A 179 14.73 -1.69 -1.04
C GLU A 179 14.17 -2.29 0.27
N PRO A 180 14.43 -1.65 1.43
CA PRO A 180 14.01 -2.17 2.73
C PRO A 180 12.50 -2.01 2.98
N CYS A 181 11.74 -1.42 2.05
CA CYS A 181 10.29 -1.26 2.21
C CYS A 181 9.57 -2.62 2.20
N GLN A 182 8.91 -2.92 3.32
CA GLN A 182 8.07 -4.10 3.50
C GLN A 182 6.73 -3.65 4.07
N LEU A 183 5.70 -3.65 3.23
CA LEU A 183 4.34 -3.31 3.64
C LEU A 183 3.53 -4.59 3.83
N ARG A 184 2.87 -4.73 4.97
CA ARG A 184 1.97 -5.86 5.24
C ARG A 184 0.52 -5.40 5.27
N LEU A 185 -0.34 -6.20 4.65
CA LEU A 185 -1.78 -6.14 4.79
C LEU A 185 -2.21 -7.24 5.76
N VAL A 186 -2.66 -6.85 6.96
CA VAL A 186 -3.25 -7.74 7.95
C VAL A 186 -4.76 -7.78 7.75
N VAL A 187 -5.29 -8.98 7.49
CA VAL A 187 -6.69 -9.22 7.18
C VAL A 187 -7.43 -9.66 8.45
N GLY A 188 -8.13 -8.72 9.08
CA GLY A 188 -9.02 -9.01 10.20
C GLY A 188 -10.44 -9.40 9.75
N ALA A 189 -11.25 -9.81 10.71
CA ALA A 189 -12.67 -10.10 10.49
C ALA A 189 -13.44 -8.85 10.03
N GLU A 190 -13.17 -7.70 10.64
CA GLU A 190 -13.91 -6.45 10.42
C GLU A 190 -13.09 -5.37 9.69
N ARG A 191 -11.77 -5.45 9.76
CA ARG A 191 -10.87 -4.42 9.21
C ARG A 191 -9.70 -5.01 8.45
N LEU A 192 -9.16 -4.20 7.55
CA LEU A 192 -7.90 -4.41 6.86
C LEU A 192 -6.90 -3.39 7.41
N GLU A 193 -5.71 -3.82 7.80
CA GLU A 193 -4.71 -2.92 8.40
C GLU A 193 -3.39 -2.99 7.64
N LEU A 194 -2.81 -1.83 7.41
CA LEU A 194 -1.49 -1.65 6.83
C LEU A 194 -0.44 -1.55 7.94
N VAL A 195 0.62 -2.32 7.82
CA VAL A 195 1.77 -2.32 8.75
C VAL A 195 3.03 -2.08 7.93
N ASP A 196 3.70 -0.96 8.20
CA ASP A 196 4.99 -0.61 7.57
C ASP A 196 6.11 -1.17 8.44
N VAL A 197 6.62 -2.35 8.05
CA VAL A 197 7.62 -3.07 8.85
C VAL A 197 8.88 -2.22 8.98
N GLU A 198 9.29 -1.96 10.22
CA GLU A 198 10.42 -1.07 10.56
C GLU A 198 10.25 0.39 10.09
N HIS A 199 9.05 0.79 9.66
CA HIS A 199 8.74 2.12 9.15
C HIS A 199 9.65 2.56 7.98
N GLN A 200 9.98 1.62 7.09
CA GLN A 200 10.89 1.88 5.99
C GLN A 200 10.18 2.39 4.75
N CYS A 201 8.95 1.93 4.46
CA CYS A 201 8.20 2.38 3.30
C CYS A 201 7.90 3.88 3.34
N ARG A 202 7.74 4.47 4.54
CA ARG A 202 7.57 5.92 4.67
C ARG A 202 8.65 6.72 3.95
N GLN A 203 9.91 6.26 3.99
CA GLN A 203 11.05 7.03 3.46
C GLN A 203 11.00 7.14 1.93
N TYR A 204 10.45 6.13 1.27
CA TYR A 204 10.42 6.01 -0.20
C TYR A 204 9.12 6.56 -0.81
N TYR A 205 7.99 6.34 -0.12
CA TYR A 205 6.66 6.62 -0.69
C TYR A 205 5.92 7.78 -0.01
N CYS A 206 6.34 8.19 1.19
CA CYS A 206 5.66 9.22 1.98
C CYS A 206 6.58 10.36 2.46
N GLY A 207 7.89 10.24 2.28
CA GLY A 207 8.86 11.14 2.91
C GLY A 207 8.76 11.15 4.45
N ALA A 208 8.97 12.31 5.06
CA ALA A 208 9.06 12.45 6.52
C ALA A 208 7.72 12.76 7.21
N ARG A 209 6.64 13.00 6.46
CA ARG A 209 5.41 13.62 6.97
C ARG A 209 4.21 12.70 7.07
N ALA A 210 4.32 11.49 6.52
CA ALA A 210 3.26 10.51 6.46
C ALA A 210 3.84 9.10 6.51
N GLY A 211 2.99 8.09 6.60
CA GLY A 211 3.38 6.69 6.58
C GLY A 211 2.14 5.81 6.46
N PHE A 212 2.37 4.54 6.13
CA PHE A 212 1.28 3.57 6.00
C PHE A 212 0.95 2.86 7.32
N ASP A 213 1.83 2.94 8.31
CA ASP A 213 1.71 2.16 9.55
C ASP A 213 0.44 2.49 10.34
N GLY A 214 -0.32 1.45 10.70
CA GLY A 214 -1.54 1.56 11.50
C GLY A 214 -2.75 2.08 10.73
N VAL A 215 -2.62 2.37 9.43
CA VAL A 215 -3.76 2.77 8.60
C VAL A 215 -4.70 1.59 8.42
N SER A 216 -5.99 1.80 8.63
CA SER A 216 -6.98 0.72 8.58
C SER A 216 -8.25 1.09 7.83
N PHE A 217 -8.80 0.11 7.12
CA PHE A 217 -10.01 0.22 6.31
C PHE A 217 -11.06 -0.74 6.84
N ALA A 218 -12.29 -0.27 7.02
CA ALA A 218 -13.40 -1.13 7.41
C ALA A 218 -13.82 -2.03 6.23
N ARG A 219 -14.00 -3.33 6.47
CA ARG A 219 -14.43 -4.27 5.42
C ARG A 219 -15.86 -4.01 4.97
N THR A 220 -16.67 -3.35 5.79
CA THR A 220 -18.04 -2.93 5.47
C THR A 220 -18.09 -1.81 4.43
N GLU A 221 -17.02 -1.03 4.29
CA GLU A 221 -16.90 0.06 3.30
C GLU A 221 -16.44 -0.44 1.92
N ARG A 222 -16.36 -1.77 1.73
CA ARG A 222 -15.95 -2.38 0.46
C ARG A 222 -16.93 -2.05 -0.67
N ARG A 223 -16.41 -1.45 -1.73
CA ARG A 223 -17.10 -1.22 -3.00
C ARG A 223 -16.58 -2.19 -4.08
N PRO A 224 -17.39 -2.53 -5.10
CA PRO A 224 -16.92 -3.30 -6.25
C PRO A 224 -15.74 -2.60 -6.94
N ALA A 225 -14.71 -3.36 -7.32
CA ALA A 225 -13.51 -2.85 -8.01
C ALA A 225 -13.77 -2.51 -9.49
N ARG A 226 -14.69 -1.57 -9.74
CA ARG A 226 -14.94 -1.05 -11.10
C ARG A 226 -13.91 0.03 -11.50
N HIS A 227 -13.23 0.59 -10.52
CA HIS A 227 -12.41 1.78 -10.61
C HIS A 227 -11.11 1.63 -9.80
N GLY A 228 -10.05 2.32 -10.22
CA GLY A 228 -8.80 2.47 -9.47
C GLY A 228 -8.96 3.39 -8.27
N CYS A 229 -7.89 3.62 -7.51
CA CYS A 229 -7.92 4.63 -6.45
C CYS A 229 -7.88 6.08 -6.99
N ALA A 230 -7.48 6.25 -8.26
CA ALA A 230 -7.33 7.54 -8.93
C ALA A 230 -8.55 7.98 -9.77
N ASP A 231 -9.67 7.27 -9.70
CA ASP A 231 -10.86 7.45 -10.56
C ASP A 231 -11.94 8.35 -9.94
#